data_AF-A0AAE9S8D3-F1
#
_entry.id   AF-A0AAE9S8D3-F1
#
_cell.length_a   1.000
_cell.length_b   1.000
_cell.length_c   1.000
_cell.angle_alpha   90.00
_cell.angle_beta   90.00
_cell.angle_gamma   90.00
#
_symmetry.space_group_name_H-M   'P 1'
#
loop_
_entity.id
_entity.type
_entity.pdbx_description
1 polymer ?
#
loop_
_entity_poly.entity_id
_entity_poly.type
_entity_poly.pdbx_seq_one_letter_code
_entity_poly.pdbx_strand_id
1 'polypeptide(L)'
;MVIDPSFDIEQIRPETKYLIVKYDLSSFVSSHQHECFHKELQAIAKHTGLSVAAVDKKTTIEQLSDEDLAKLGLKRINNDG
;
A
#
# COMPACT_ATOMS: atom_id res chain seq x y z
N MET A 1 -26.09 -1.68 -5.69
CA MET A 1 -25.24 -0.75 -4.94
C MET A 1 -23.81 -1.00 -5.40
N VAL A 2 -23.28 -0.14 -6.27
CA VAL A 2 -21.88 -0.25 -6.70
C VAL A 2 -21.08 0.39 -5.57
N ILE A 3 -20.37 -0.43 -4.82
CA ILE A 3 -19.39 0.06 -3.84
C ILE A 3 -18.18 0.39 -4.69
N ASP A 4 -17.97 1.67 -5.02
CA ASP A 4 -16.69 2.14 -5.53
C ASP A 4 -15.68 1.92 -4.40
N PRO A 5 -14.73 0.97 -4.52
CA PRO A 5 -13.65 0.93 -3.57
C PRO A 5 -12.84 2.20 -3.85
N SER A 6 -13.05 3.24 -3.05
CA SER A 6 -12.29 4.48 -3.16
C SER A 6 -10.84 4.15 -2.80
N PHE A 7 -10.03 3.89 -3.82
CA PHE A 7 -8.59 3.70 -3.72
C PHE A 7 -7.88 4.94 -4.25
N ASP A 8 -6.86 5.36 -3.52
CA ASP A 8 -5.96 6.43 -3.91
C ASP A 8 -4.59 5.81 -4.23
N ILE A 9 -3.97 6.28 -5.30
CA ILE A 9 -2.63 5.84 -5.69
C ILE A 9 -1.70 7.04 -5.55
N GLU A 10 -0.77 6.95 -4.63
CA GLU A 10 0.26 7.95 -4.38
C GLU A 10 1.61 7.43 -4.79
N GLN A 11 2.34 8.21 -5.59
CA GLN A 11 3.74 7.94 -5.89
C GLN A 11 4.61 8.77 -4.97
N ILE A 12 5.56 8.14 -4.25
CA ILE A 12 6.42 8.87 -3.30
C ILE A 12 7.27 9.93 -4.02
N ARG A 13 7.84 9.58 -5.19
CA ARG A 13 8.54 10.50 -6.10
C ARG A 13 8.42 10.01 -7.53
N PRO A 14 8.38 10.90 -8.54
CA PRO A 14 8.27 10.50 -9.95
C PRO A 14 9.45 9.63 -10.41
N GLU A 15 10.62 9.81 -9.79
CA GLU A 15 11.85 9.05 -10.06
C GLU A 15 11.91 7.69 -9.34
N THR A 16 11.05 7.46 -8.34
CA THR A 16 10.99 6.17 -7.63
C THR A 16 9.98 5.26 -8.31
N LYS A 17 10.34 3.99 -8.48
CA LYS A 17 9.45 2.93 -8.97
C LYS A 17 8.45 2.49 -7.89
N TYR A 18 7.96 3.43 -7.09
CA TYR A 18 7.34 3.15 -5.81
C TYR A 18 5.95 3.77 -5.70
N LEU A 19 4.93 2.92 -5.54
CA LEU A 19 3.53 3.30 -5.44
C LEU A 19 2.94 2.86 -4.09
N ILE A 20 2.20 3.76 -3.46
CA ILE A 20 1.36 3.49 -2.29
C ILE A 20 -0.09 3.50 -2.78
N VAL A 21 -0.77 2.37 -2.62
CA VAL A 21 -2.20 2.23 -2.84
C VAL A 21 -2.88 2.34 -1.49
N LYS A 22 -3.58 3.45 -1.25
CA LYS A 22 -4.44 3.63 -0.09
C LYS A 22 -5.82 3.11 -0.41
N TYR A 23 -6.40 2.33 0.49
CA TYR A 23 -7.74 1.76 0.31
C TYR A 23 -8.55 1.87 1.60
N ASP A 24 -9.87 1.82 1.49
CA ASP A 24 -10.74 1.72 2.66
C ASP A 24 -11.00 0.24 3.02
N LEU A 25 -10.50 -0.22 4.17
CA LEU A 25 -10.69 -1.62 4.58
C LEU A 25 -12.17 -2.01 4.71
N SER A 26 -13.03 -1.07 5.12
CA SER A 26 -14.48 -1.30 5.20
C SER A 26 -15.17 -1.47 3.84
N SER A 27 -14.48 -1.19 2.73
CA SER A 27 -15.01 -1.43 1.38
C SER A 27 -14.86 -2.89 0.93
N PHE A 28 -14.11 -3.71 1.66
CA PHE A 28 -14.02 -5.14 1.39
C PHE A 28 -15.15 -5.91 2.08
N VAL A 29 -15.89 -6.71 1.30
CA VAL A 29 -17.01 -7.52 1.81
C VAL A 29 -16.53 -8.74 2.61
N SER A 30 -15.26 -9.12 2.47
CA SER A 30 -14.65 -10.24 3.18
C SER A 30 -13.13 -10.16 3.20
N SER A 31 -12.50 -10.84 4.15
CA SER A 31 -11.04 -11.01 4.21
C SER A 31 -10.49 -11.71 2.97
N HIS A 32 -11.28 -12.58 2.33
CA HIS A 32 -10.86 -13.22 1.08
C HIS A 32 -10.76 -12.21 -0.07
N GLN A 33 -11.72 -11.29 -0.19
CA GLN A 33 -11.67 -10.23 -1.19
C GLN A 33 -10.46 -9.30 -0.95
N HIS A 34 -10.18 -9.00 0.32
CA HIS A 34 -8.99 -8.25 0.72
C HIS A 34 -7.69 -8.97 0.33
N GLU A 35 -7.58 -10.27 0.61
CA GLU A 35 -6.40 -11.06 0.22
C GLU A 35 -6.24 -11.13 -1.31
N CYS A 36 -7.32 -11.34 -2.06
CA CYS A 36 -7.30 -11.31 -3.52
C CYS A 36 -6.80 -9.97 -4.06
N PHE A 37 -7.25 -8.85 -3.48
CA PHE A 37 -6.77 -7.53 -3.84
C PHE A 37 -5.26 -7.37 -3.65
N HIS A 38 -4.72 -7.83 -2.51
CA HIS A 38 -3.27 -7.82 -2.26
C HIS A 38 -2.49 -8.70 -3.25
N LYS A 39 -3.03 -9.86 -3.63
CA LYS A 39 -2.42 -10.75 -4.64
C LYS A 39 -2.35 -10.09 -6.01
N GLU A 40 -3.42 -9.41 -6.43
CA GLU A 40 -3.45 -8.69 -7.71
C GLU A 40 -2.44 -7.54 -7.73
N LEU A 41 -2.36 -6.75 -6.65
CA LEU A 41 -1.35 -5.69 -6.54
C LEU A 41 0.08 -6.26 -6.58
N GLN A 42 0.32 -7.41 -5.96
CA GLN A 42 1.62 -8.07 -6.02
C GLN A 42 1.93 -8.59 -7.43
N ALA A 43 0.94 -9.08 -8.17
CA ALA A 43 1.10 -9.52 -9.55
C ALA A 43 1.47 -8.32 -10.46
N ILE A 44 0.79 -7.18 -10.29
CA ILE A 44 1.10 -5.93 -11.01
C ILE A 44 2.52 -5.46 -10.68
N ALA A 45 2.89 -5.44 -9.40
CA ALA A 45 4.24 -5.09 -8.95
C ALA A 45 5.31 -5.94 -9.63
N LYS A 46 5.12 -7.27 -9.67
CA LYS A 46 6.03 -8.21 -10.34
C LYS A 46 6.11 -7.98 -11.84
N HIS A 47 4.98 -7.76 -12.51
CA HIS A 47 4.93 -7.59 -13.96
C HIS A 47 5.54 -6.26 -14.43
N THR A 48 5.37 -5.21 -13.64
CA THR A 48 5.83 -3.84 -13.98
C THR A 48 7.24 -3.53 -13.46
N GLY A 49 7.75 -4.32 -12.52
CA GLY A 49 8.97 -4.01 -11.79
C GLY A 49 8.81 -2.80 -10.85
N LEU A 50 7.57 -2.43 -10.53
CA LEU A 50 7.24 -1.41 -9.53
C LEU A 50 7.15 -2.07 -8.15
N SER A 51 7.59 -1.34 -7.14
CA SER A 51 7.32 -1.66 -5.74
C SER A 51 5.97 -1.05 -5.36
N VAL A 52 5.02 -1.88 -4.95
CA VAL A 52 3.66 -1.45 -4.58
C VAL A 52 3.43 -1.78 -3.10
N ALA A 53 3.00 -0.78 -2.34
CA ALA A 53 2.45 -0.94 -1.01
C ALA A 53 0.95 -0.76 -1.02
N ALA A 54 0.25 -1.55 -0.20
CA ALA A 54 -1.17 -1.44 -0.03
C ALA A 54 -1.46 -1.17 1.44
N VAL A 55 -1.98 0.00 1.77
CA VAL A 55 -2.23 0.43 3.16
C VAL A 55 -3.68 0.91 3.32
N ASP A 56 -4.26 0.70 4.50
CA ASP A 56 -5.58 1.28 4.78
C ASP A 56 -5.45 2.82 4.82
N LYS A 57 -6.46 3.52 4.31
CA LYS A 57 -6.45 4.99 4.21
C LYS A 57 -6.38 5.69 5.56
N LYS A 58 -6.78 5.01 6.65
CA LYS A 58 -6.65 5.51 8.03
C LYS A 58 -5.26 5.24 8.59
N THR A 59 -4.48 4.35 7.99
CA THR A 59 -3.10 4.10 8.35
C THR A 59 -2.21 5.19 7.76
N THR A 60 -1.57 5.97 8.63
CA THR A 60 -0.51 6.88 8.21
C THR A 60 0.81 6.13 8.05
N ILE A 61 1.70 6.63 7.18
CA ILE A 61 3.03 6.02 6.94
C ILE A 61 3.80 5.82 8.25
N GLU A 62 3.61 6.70 9.23
CA GLU A 62 4.22 6.64 10.56
C GLU A 62 3.78 5.42 11.38
N GLN A 63 2.56 4.92 11.12
CA GLN A 63 1.97 3.75 11.77
C GLN A 63 2.35 2.42 11.11
N LEU A 64 3.09 2.45 10.00
CA LEU A 64 3.58 1.24 9.34
C LEU A 64 4.66 0.58 10.21
N SER A 65 4.64 -0.75 10.27
CA SER A 65 5.69 -1.50 10.96
C SER A 65 7.02 -1.36 10.24
N ASP A 66 8.14 -1.57 10.91
CA ASP A 66 9.46 -1.55 10.26
C ASP A 66 9.59 -2.61 9.16
N GLU A 67 8.87 -3.74 9.29
CA GLU A 67 8.77 -4.76 8.24
C GLU A 67 8.02 -4.24 7.00
N ASP A 68 6.94 -3.49 7.21
CA ASP A 68 6.21 -2.86 6.12
C ASP A 68 7.08 -1.78 5.49
N LEU A 69 7.67 -0.88 6.27
CA LEU A 69 8.61 0.13 5.78
C LEU A 69 9.78 -0.49 4.99
N ALA A 70 10.34 -1.61 5.44
CA ALA A 70 11.39 -2.32 4.72
C ALA A 70 10.90 -2.88 3.37
N LYS A 71 9.69 -3.45 3.31
CA LYS A 71 9.04 -3.81 2.03
C LYS A 71 8.78 -2.58 1.16
N LEU A 72 8.65 -1.41 1.79
CA LEU A 72 8.50 -0.13 1.13
C LEU A 72 9.84 0.47 0.65
N GLY A 73 10.98 -0.16 0.94
CA GLY A 73 12.31 0.44 0.71
C GLY A 73 12.54 1.70 1.56
N LEU A 74 11.69 1.93 2.56
CA LEU A 74 11.76 3.02 3.50
C LEU A 74 12.41 2.50 4.78
N LYS A 75 13.17 3.36 5.43
CA LYS A 75 13.67 3.11 6.78
C LYS A 75 13.10 4.20 7.68
N ARG A 76 12.54 3.82 8.83
CA ARG A 76 12.15 4.78 9.84
C ARG A 76 13.42 5.54 10.25
N ILE A 77 13.40 6.86 10.05
CA ILE A 77 14.46 7.74 10.54
C ILE A 77 14.08 8.05 11.99
N ASN A 78 14.63 7.31 12.94
CA ASN A 78 14.58 7.74 14.33
C ASN A 78 15.49 8.97 14.42
N ASN A 79 14.89 10.15 14.54
CA ASN A 79 15.61 11.33 14.99
C ASN A 79 15.77 11.17 16.51
N ASP A 80 16.73 10.34 16.91
CA ASP A 80 17.20 10.24 18.29
C ASP A 80 18.03 11.51 18.53
N GLY A 81 17.42 12.49 19.21
CA GLY A 81 18.06 13.72 19.66
C GLY A 81 18.49 13.60 21.11
#